data_AF-A0A832ZUV4-F1
#
_entry.id   AF-A0A832ZUV4-F1
#
_cell.length_a   1.000
_cell.length_b   1.000
_cell.length_c   1.000
_cell.angle_alpha   90.00
_cell.angle_beta   90.00
_cell.angle_gamma   90.00
#
_symmetry.space_group_name_H-M   'P 1'
#
loop_
_entity.id
_entity.type
_entity.pdbx_description
1 polymer ?
#
loop_
_entity_poly.entity_id
_entity_poly.type
_entity_poly.pdbx_seq_one_letter_code
_entity_poly.pdbx_strand_id
1 'polypeptide(L)'
;MAEEPKTHINAAIIAGFIGLLWLIAIMVNFFITPPAGAAAGEEVQIIRGERITLAMDEWGFNGKQGGPIIEIPAGKEVEIVIINQGRNFHGFQVKAPDGSKLAGLDKDDTVDPGEELVLKIKIDTPGEYIYVCPVAGHEERGMRGIIRVV
;
A
#
# COMPACT_ATOMS: atom_id res chain seq x y z
N MET A 1 -13.99 -23.33 -75.17
CA MET A 1 -13.85 -23.90 -73.83
C MET A 1 -12.97 -22.93 -73.05
N ALA A 2 -13.54 -22.19 -72.10
CA ALA A 2 -12.78 -21.22 -71.29
C ALA A 2 -12.52 -21.87 -69.92
N GLU A 3 -11.26 -21.91 -69.53
CA GLU A 3 -10.79 -22.46 -68.26
C GLU A 3 -10.92 -21.36 -67.19
N GLU A 4 -11.60 -21.65 -66.07
CA GLU A 4 -11.79 -20.67 -64.98
C GLU A 4 -10.46 -20.37 -64.25
N PRO A 5 -10.17 -19.10 -63.92
CA PRO A 5 -8.96 -18.75 -63.19
C PRO A 5 -9.10 -19.17 -61.71
N LYS A 6 -8.36 -20.21 -61.32
CA LYS A 6 -8.22 -20.60 -59.90
C LYS A 6 -7.36 -19.57 -59.18
N THR A 7 -7.98 -18.73 -58.37
CA THR A 7 -7.30 -17.80 -57.47
C THR A 7 -6.69 -18.58 -56.31
N HIS A 8 -5.37 -18.77 -56.36
CA HIS A 8 -4.61 -19.28 -55.21
C HIS A 8 -4.42 -18.15 -54.20
N ILE A 9 -5.37 -18.03 -53.27
CA ILE A 9 -5.22 -17.16 -52.11
C ILE A 9 -4.19 -17.83 -51.18
N ASN A 10 -3.02 -17.21 -51.03
CA ASN A 10 -1.96 -17.73 -50.17
C ASN A 10 -2.45 -17.78 -48.72
N ALA A 11 -2.50 -18.97 -48.12
CA ALA A 11 -2.95 -19.18 -46.73
C ALA A 11 -2.23 -18.28 -45.71
N ALA A 12 -1.01 -17.82 -46.02
CA ALA A 12 -0.25 -16.86 -45.23
C ALA A 12 -0.92 -15.48 -45.10
N ILE A 13 -1.67 -15.03 -46.11
CA ILE A 13 -2.40 -13.74 -46.07
C ILE A 13 -3.57 -13.84 -45.10
N ILE A 14 -4.32 -14.95 -45.13
CA ILE A 14 -5.47 -15.19 -44.24
C ILE A 14 -5.02 -15.29 -42.78
N ALA A 15 -3.91 -15.97 -42.50
CA ALA A 15 -3.34 -16.09 -41.16
C ALA A 15 -2.90 -14.72 -40.58
N GLY A 16 -2.34 -13.84 -41.41
CA GLY A 16 -1.93 -12.49 -40.99
C GLY A 16 -3.10 -11.60 -40.57
N PHE A 17 -4.22 -11.65 -41.30
CA PHE A 17 -5.42 -10.88 -40.94
C PHE A 17 -6.09 -11.39 -39.66
N ILE A 18 -6.13 -12.71 -39.44
CA ILE A 18 -6.68 -13.29 -38.20
C ILE A 18 -5.83 -12.90 -37.00
N GLY A 19 -4.49 -12.91 -37.12
CA GLY A 19 -3.58 -12.47 -36.07
C GLY A 19 -3.74 -10.98 -35.74
N LEU A 20 -3.87 -10.12 -36.76
CA LEU A 20 -4.09 -8.69 -36.57
C LEU A 20 -5.45 -8.39 -35.90
N LEU A 21 -6.51 -9.11 -36.29
CA LEU A 21 -7.83 -8.99 -35.67
C LEU A 21 -7.81 -9.45 -34.20
N TRP A 22 -7.05 -10.51 -33.87
CA TRP A 22 -6.84 -10.95 -32.49
C TRP A 22 -6.09 -9.93 -31.64
N LEU A 23 -5.04 -9.31 -32.19
CA LEU A 23 -4.29 -8.25 -31.50
C LEU A 23 -5.16 -7.00 -31.27
N ILE A 24 -5.95 -6.60 -32.27
CA ILE A 24 -6.91 -5.48 -32.13
C ILE A 24 -7.96 -5.82 -31.07
N ALA A 25 -8.51 -7.03 -31.05
CA ALA A 25 -9.47 -7.45 -30.02
C ALA A 25 -8.87 -7.40 -28.61
N ILE A 26 -7.62 -7.85 -28.44
CA ILE A 26 -6.88 -7.75 -27.16
C ILE A 26 -6.68 -6.28 -26.75
N MET A 27 -6.28 -5.43 -27.70
CA MET A 27 -6.08 -4.00 -27.42
C MET A 27 -7.40 -3.30 -27.06
N VAL A 28 -8.48 -3.56 -27.79
CA VAL A 28 -9.82 -3.01 -27.49
C VAL A 28 -10.31 -3.47 -26.12
N ASN A 29 -10.07 -4.73 -25.75
CA ASN A 29 -10.43 -5.23 -24.42
C ASN A 29 -9.69 -4.48 -23.29
N PHE A 30 -8.45 -4.06 -23.54
CA PHE A 30 -7.65 -3.28 -22.58
C PHE A 30 -8.16 -1.83 -22.39
N PHE A 31 -8.82 -1.24 -23.40
CA PHE A 31 -9.39 0.11 -23.30
C PHE A 31 -10.83 0.13 -22.75
N ILE A 32 -11.59 -0.95 -22.90
CA ILE A 32 -12.99 -1.03 -22.43
C ILE A 32 -13.06 -1.58 -21.01
N THR A 33 -12.26 -2.62 -20.70
CA THR A 33 -12.22 -3.24 -19.38
C THR A 33 -10.79 -3.15 -18.87
N PRO A 34 -10.46 -2.16 -18.04
CA PRO A 34 -9.13 -2.11 -17.47
C PRO A 34 -8.85 -3.43 -16.72
N PRO A 35 -7.61 -3.94 -16.74
CA PRO A 35 -7.27 -5.13 -15.97
C PRO A 35 -7.67 -4.91 -14.51
N ALA A 36 -8.26 -5.93 -13.88
CA ALA A 36 -8.56 -5.91 -12.46
C ALA A 36 -7.27 -5.51 -11.70
N GLY A 37 -7.25 -4.28 -11.18
CA GLY A 37 -6.03 -3.62 -10.68
C GLY A 37 -5.88 -2.15 -11.07
N ALA A 38 -6.63 -1.64 -12.06
CA ALA A 38 -6.71 -0.20 -12.28
C ALA A 38 -7.58 0.45 -11.20
N ALA A 39 -6.94 0.78 -10.08
CA ALA A 39 -7.35 1.67 -8.99
C ALA A 39 -8.82 2.11 -9.02
N ALA A 40 -9.72 1.25 -8.54
CA ALA A 40 -10.92 1.74 -7.89
C ALA A 40 -10.46 2.64 -6.73
N GLY A 41 -10.98 3.86 -6.64
CA GLY A 41 -10.63 4.82 -5.60
C GLY A 41 -10.65 4.14 -4.23
N GLU A 42 -9.46 3.93 -3.68
CA GLU A 42 -9.27 3.09 -2.52
C GLU A 42 -9.73 3.85 -1.28
N GLU A 43 -10.71 3.32 -0.57
CA GLU A 43 -11.25 3.96 0.63
C GLU A 43 -10.13 4.10 1.69
N VAL A 44 -9.94 5.34 2.17
CA VAL A 44 -8.99 5.63 3.24
C VAL A 44 -9.49 4.99 4.52
N GLN A 45 -8.77 3.99 5.03
CA GLN A 45 -9.11 3.33 6.28
C GLN A 45 -8.83 4.28 7.45
N ILE A 46 -9.84 4.52 8.29
CA ILE A 46 -9.69 5.27 9.55
C ILE A 46 -9.95 4.32 10.72
N ILE A 47 -8.94 4.10 11.56
CA ILE A 47 -9.01 3.24 12.74
C ILE A 47 -9.09 4.11 13.99
N ARG A 48 -10.00 3.76 14.91
CA ARG A 48 -10.26 4.51 16.15
C ARG A 48 -10.28 3.55 17.33
N GLY A 49 -9.77 3.98 18.48
CA GLY A 49 -9.92 3.22 19.72
C GLY A 49 -8.80 3.48 20.73
N GLU A 50 -8.97 2.92 21.92
CA GLU A 50 -7.96 2.95 22.99
C GLU A 50 -6.90 1.86 22.81
N ARG A 51 -7.19 0.83 22.01
CA ARG A 51 -6.25 -0.22 21.58
C ARG A 51 -6.35 -0.41 20.07
N ILE A 52 -5.28 -0.12 19.36
CA ILE A 52 -5.19 -0.13 17.88
C ILE A 52 -4.16 -1.17 17.48
N THR A 53 -4.50 -2.06 16.54
CA THR A 53 -3.55 -3.05 16.01
C THR A 53 -3.14 -2.68 14.59
N LEU A 54 -1.84 -2.63 14.37
CA LEU A 54 -1.22 -2.36 13.07
C LEU A 54 -0.34 -3.56 12.68
N ALA A 55 -0.60 -4.10 11.50
CA ALA A 55 0.28 -5.09 10.89
C ALA A 55 1.34 -4.34 10.07
N MET A 56 2.61 -4.64 10.26
CA MET A 56 3.71 -4.05 9.51
C MET A 56 4.15 -5.00 8.41
N ASP A 57 4.31 -4.47 7.21
CA ASP A 57 4.83 -5.16 6.04
C ASP A 57 5.88 -4.27 5.34
N GLU A 58 6.48 -4.78 4.28
CA GLU A 58 7.47 -4.00 3.54
C GLU A 58 6.85 -2.71 2.97
N TRP A 59 7.33 -1.58 3.53
CA TRP A 59 6.97 -0.21 3.16
C TRP A 59 5.60 0.26 3.67
N GLY A 60 4.95 -0.51 4.54
CA GLY A 60 3.55 -0.29 4.85
C GLY A 60 3.06 -0.76 6.20
N PHE A 61 1.83 -0.32 6.49
CA PHE A 61 1.01 -0.74 7.62
C PHE A 61 -0.35 -1.20 7.07
N ASN A 62 -0.80 -2.37 7.50
CA ASN A 62 -2.07 -3.01 7.15
C ASN A 62 -2.22 -3.32 5.64
N GLY A 63 -1.15 -3.82 5.00
CA GLY A 63 -1.19 -4.33 3.63
C GLY A 63 -1.08 -3.25 2.55
N LYS A 64 -0.74 -2.01 2.91
CA LYS A 64 -0.63 -0.88 1.99
C LYS A 64 0.63 -0.08 2.27
N GLN A 65 1.27 0.41 1.21
CA GLN A 65 2.32 1.40 1.35
C GLN A 65 1.78 2.62 2.08
N GLY A 66 2.49 3.06 3.11
CA GLY A 66 1.94 3.98 4.10
C GLY A 66 1.06 3.23 5.08
N GLY A 67 -0.19 3.64 5.30
CA GLY A 67 -1.06 2.96 6.25
C GLY A 67 -2.39 3.67 6.49
N PRO A 68 -3.25 3.11 7.39
CA PRO A 68 -4.50 3.74 7.76
C PRO A 68 -4.28 5.08 8.48
N ILE A 69 -5.28 5.96 8.45
CA ILE A 69 -5.32 7.07 9.41
C ILE A 69 -5.72 6.50 10.77
N ILE A 70 -4.95 6.77 11.81
CA ILE A 70 -5.33 6.39 13.18
C ILE A 70 -5.81 7.63 13.93
N GLU A 71 -6.96 7.55 14.61
CA GLU A 71 -7.46 8.62 15.47
C GLU A 71 -7.40 8.21 16.93
N ILE A 72 -6.72 9.03 17.74
CA ILE A 72 -6.54 8.78 19.18
C ILE A 72 -7.00 10.01 19.99
N PRO A 73 -7.55 9.82 21.21
CA PRO A 73 -7.96 10.93 22.07
C PRO A 73 -6.76 11.70 22.64
N ALA A 74 -6.86 13.04 22.63
CA ALA A 74 -5.89 13.92 23.28
C ALA A 74 -5.78 13.66 24.79
N GLY A 75 -4.54 13.61 25.30
CA GLY A 75 -4.24 13.54 26.73
C GLY A 75 -4.50 12.18 27.39
N LYS A 76 -4.93 11.17 26.63
CA LYS A 76 -5.14 9.80 27.11
C LYS A 76 -4.05 8.87 26.61
N GLU A 77 -3.70 7.89 27.44
CA GLU A 77 -2.86 6.77 27.02
C GLU A 77 -3.68 5.82 26.15
N VAL A 78 -3.12 5.43 25.01
CA VAL A 78 -3.66 4.39 24.12
C VAL A 78 -2.59 3.35 23.84
N GLU A 79 -3.02 2.15 23.51
CA GLU A 79 -2.15 1.02 23.17
C GLU A 79 -2.09 0.84 21.66
N ILE A 80 -0.90 0.96 21.07
CA ILE A 80 -0.63 0.57 19.69
C ILE A 80 0.05 -0.79 19.71
N VAL A 81 -0.68 -1.81 19.28
CA VAL A 81 -0.16 -3.16 19.05
C VAL A 81 0.42 -3.19 17.64
N ILE A 82 1.71 -3.47 17.53
CA ILE A 82 2.38 -3.62 16.24
C ILE A 82 2.80 -5.07 16.05
N ILE A 83 2.46 -5.64 14.89
CA ILE A 83 2.77 -7.02 14.54
C ILE A 83 3.61 -6.99 13.27
N ASN A 84 4.85 -7.48 13.32
CA ASN A 84 5.67 -7.56 12.13
C ASN A 84 5.32 -8.81 11.31
N GLN A 85 4.62 -8.61 10.19
CA GLN A 85 4.28 -9.68 9.24
C GLN A 85 5.18 -9.67 8.00
N GLY A 86 6.08 -8.69 7.89
CA GLY A 86 7.06 -8.58 6.82
C GLY A 86 8.30 -9.45 7.05
N ARG A 87 9.24 -9.39 6.10
CA ARG A 87 10.52 -10.12 6.18
C ARG A 87 11.66 -9.32 6.78
N ASN A 88 11.53 -7.99 6.87
CA ASN A 88 12.55 -7.10 7.40
C ASN A 88 12.22 -6.69 8.85
N PHE A 89 13.20 -6.10 9.52
CA PHE A 89 12.96 -5.39 10.77
C PHE A 89 12.09 -4.16 10.53
N HIS A 90 11.12 -3.94 11.42
CA HIS A 90 10.21 -2.81 11.34
C HIS A 90 10.05 -2.14 12.72
N GLY A 91 9.38 -1.00 12.76
CA GLY A 91 9.08 -0.31 14.00
C GLY A 91 8.00 0.74 13.81
N PHE A 92 7.60 1.36 14.91
CA PHE A 92 6.58 2.40 14.93
C PHE A 92 7.04 3.56 15.80
N GLN A 93 7.15 4.74 15.18
CA GLN A 93 7.50 5.99 15.84
C GLN A 93 6.54 7.08 15.41
N VAL A 94 6.03 7.87 16.36
CA VAL A 94 5.26 9.09 16.06
C VAL A 94 6.21 10.27 16.05
N LYS A 95 6.12 11.12 15.01
CA LYS A 95 6.91 12.35 14.88
C LYS A 95 6.03 13.60 14.90
N ALA A 96 6.56 14.67 15.47
CA ALA A 96 6.00 16.01 15.39
C ALA A 96 6.23 16.62 13.99
N PRO A 97 5.53 17.72 13.64
CA PRO A 97 5.74 18.43 12.37
C PRO A 97 7.17 18.94 12.15
N ASP A 98 7.93 19.17 13.23
CA ASP A 98 9.35 19.55 13.16
C ASP A 98 10.31 18.36 12.97
N GLY A 99 9.77 17.14 12.89
CA GLY A 99 10.51 15.89 12.72
C GLY A 99 11.02 15.27 14.02
N SER A 100 10.82 15.91 15.18
CA SER A 100 11.20 15.34 16.47
C SER A 100 10.33 14.14 16.84
N LYS A 101 10.91 13.18 17.56
CA LYS A 101 10.18 12.03 18.10
C LYS A 101 9.21 12.49 19.19
N LEU A 102 7.95 12.07 19.08
CA LEU A 102 6.92 12.26 20.10
C LEU A 102 6.66 11.01 20.93
N ALA A 103 6.57 9.85 20.29
CA ALA A 103 6.23 8.59 20.96
C ALA A 103 6.70 7.37 20.16
N GLY A 104 6.63 6.18 20.77
CA GLY A 104 7.01 4.91 20.15
C GLY A 104 8.50 4.61 20.22
N LEU A 105 8.97 3.79 19.28
CA LEU A 105 10.31 3.23 19.25
C LEU A 105 11.39 4.23 18.83
N ASP A 106 12.62 4.04 19.31
CA ASP A 106 13.80 4.70 18.73
C ASP A 106 14.25 4.00 17.44
N LYS A 107 15.14 4.65 16.69
CA LYS A 107 15.67 4.12 15.42
C LYS A 107 16.41 2.79 15.56
N ASP A 108 16.92 2.51 16.76
CA ASP A 108 17.68 1.31 17.07
C ASP A 108 16.80 0.23 17.72
N ASP A 109 15.55 0.56 18.09
CA ASP A 109 14.58 -0.41 18.60
C ASP A 109 13.77 -0.96 17.43
N THR A 110 13.92 -2.25 17.16
CA THR A 110 13.23 -2.93 16.07
C THR A 110 12.33 -4.04 16.57
N VAL A 111 11.31 -4.36 15.77
CA VAL A 111 10.45 -5.53 15.92
C VAL A 111 10.87 -6.54 14.86
N ASP A 112 11.26 -7.75 15.28
CA ASP A 112 11.73 -8.78 14.35
C ASP A 112 10.57 -9.40 13.57
N PRO A 113 10.83 -10.01 12.39
CA PRO A 113 9.81 -10.73 11.65
C PRO A 113 9.06 -11.77 12.51
N GLY A 114 7.73 -11.67 12.56
CA GLY A 114 6.87 -12.54 13.36
C GLY A 114 6.67 -12.10 14.81
N GLU A 115 7.34 -11.04 15.26
CA GLU A 115 7.16 -10.51 16.61
C GLU A 115 5.98 -9.53 16.72
N GLU A 116 5.46 -9.43 17.94
CA GLU A 116 4.44 -8.46 18.34
C GLU A 116 4.96 -7.63 19.51
N LEU A 117 4.68 -6.33 19.47
CA LEU A 117 4.97 -5.40 20.56
C LEU A 117 3.77 -4.51 20.86
N VAL A 118 3.53 -4.24 22.14
CA VAL A 118 2.50 -3.29 22.60
C VAL A 118 3.18 -2.01 23.07
N LEU A 119 2.91 -0.91 22.36
CA LEU A 119 3.39 0.42 22.69
C LEU A 119 2.30 1.22 23.39
N LYS A 120 2.62 1.83 24.53
CA LYS A 120 1.73 2.79 25.20
C LYS A 120 2.13 4.19 24.78
N ILE A 121 1.22 4.91 24.12
CA ILE A 121 1.47 6.27 23.64
C ILE A 121 0.44 7.22 24.23
N LYS A 122 0.88 8.44 24.53
CA LYS A 122 0.02 9.55 24.96
C LYS A 122 0.50 10.81 24.27
N ILE A 123 -0.42 11.52 23.62
CA ILE A 123 -0.15 12.81 22.97
C ILE A 123 -1.18 13.81 23.50
N ASP A 124 -0.71 14.89 24.12
CA ASP A 124 -1.58 15.83 24.83
C ASP A 124 -2.24 16.87 23.93
N THR A 125 -1.63 17.17 22.78
CA THR A 125 -2.07 18.25 21.91
C THR A 125 -2.88 17.70 20.73
N PRO A 126 -4.13 18.17 20.51
CA PRO A 126 -4.88 17.84 19.31
C PRO A 126 -4.16 18.32 18.04
N GLY A 127 -4.22 17.53 16.97
CA GLY A 127 -3.55 17.85 15.72
C GLY A 127 -3.31 16.65 14.82
N GLU A 128 -2.75 16.90 13.64
CA GLU A 128 -2.29 15.85 12.73
C GLU A 128 -0.78 15.68 12.84
N TYR A 129 -0.37 14.44 12.99
CA TYR A 129 1.01 13.99 13.13
C TYR A 129 1.27 12.86 12.15
N ILE A 130 2.53 12.46 12.03
CA ILE A 130 2.91 11.29 11.23
C ILE A 130 3.39 10.17 12.14
N TYR A 131 3.05 8.95 11.79
CA TYR A 131 3.73 7.77 12.31
C TYR A 131 4.55 7.14 11.19
N VAL A 132 5.72 6.60 11.53
CA VAL A 132 6.71 6.12 10.58
C VAL A 132 7.36 4.83 11.09
N CYS A 133 7.97 4.08 10.19
CA CYS A 133 9.00 3.11 10.57
C CYS A 133 10.35 3.82 10.69
N PRO A 134 11.00 3.83 11.87
CA PRO A 134 12.23 4.61 12.09
C PRO A 134 13.50 3.91 11.56
N VAL A 135 13.38 2.67 11.05
CA VAL A 135 14.47 1.95 10.38
C VAL A 135 14.93 2.73 9.14
N ALA A 136 16.24 2.92 9.02
CA ALA A 136 16.84 3.74 7.98
C ALA A 136 16.35 3.36 6.56
N GLY A 137 15.87 4.34 5.80
CA GLY A 137 15.38 4.14 4.43
C GLY A 137 13.92 3.71 4.31
N HIS A 138 13.25 3.31 5.41
CA HIS A 138 11.88 2.80 5.35
C HIS A 138 10.85 3.93 5.20
N GLU A 139 11.01 5.02 5.96
CA GLU A 139 10.18 6.21 5.83
C GLU A 139 10.29 6.83 4.43
N GLU A 140 11.51 6.94 3.90
CA GLU A 140 11.79 7.52 2.58
C GLU A 140 11.20 6.68 1.45
N ARG A 141 11.02 5.38 1.68
CA ARG A 141 10.32 4.46 0.78
C ARG A 141 8.81 4.44 1.00
N GLY A 142 8.28 5.27 1.89
CA GLY A 142 6.86 5.49 2.06
C GLY A 142 6.22 4.79 3.26
N MET A 143 7.01 4.19 4.16
CA MET A 143 6.49 3.56 5.38
C MET A 143 6.10 4.60 6.44
N ARG A 144 5.08 5.40 6.12
CA ARG A 144 4.54 6.48 6.94
C ARG A 144 3.03 6.62 6.77
N GLY A 145 2.32 6.91 7.85
CA GLY A 145 0.90 7.22 7.83
C GLY A 145 0.55 8.40 8.73
N ILE A 146 -0.75 8.70 8.84
CA ILE A 146 -1.26 9.85 9.60
C ILE A 146 -1.83 9.37 10.94
N ILE A 147 -1.39 9.99 12.02
CA ILE A 147 -2.04 9.89 13.33
C ILE A 147 -2.68 11.23 13.67
N ARG A 148 -4.00 11.22 13.86
CA ARG A 148 -4.78 12.39 14.23
C ARG A 148 -5.16 12.29 15.70
N VAL A 149 -4.80 13.31 16.47
CA VAL A 149 -5.14 13.44 17.87
C VAL A 149 -6.38 14.33 17.96
N VAL A 150 -7.47 13.78 18.50
CA VAL A 150 -8.81 14.40 18.55
C VAL A 150 -9.30 14.68 19.97
#